data_AF-A7VET9-F1
#
_entry.id   AF-A7VET9-F1
#
_cell.length_a   1.000
_cell.length_b   1.000
_cell.length_c   1.000
_cell.angle_alpha   90.00
_cell.angle_beta   90.00
_cell.angle_gamma   90.00
#
_symmetry.space_group_name_H-M   'P 1'
#
loop_
_entity.id
_entity.type
_entity.pdbx_description
1 polymer ?
#
loop_
_entity_poly.entity_id
_entity_poly.type
_entity_poly.pdbx_seq_one_letter_code
_entity_poly.pdbx_strand_id
1 'polypeptide(L)'
;MKKQPILAICYDFDKTLSPEDMQAQGYIQSIEYEVADFWKESNKLASDNDMDQNLAYMYMMRDKSRGKVLFTKETLRQDGGKVRLFPGVSTWFDRINEYGKSKGVIVEHYIISSGLKEMIEGTEVAKEFKKIYASSFYYNDAGEAVWPAQVVNYTNKTQFLF
;
A
#
# COMPACT_ATOMS: atom_id res chain seq x y z
N MET A 1 30.86 -23.13 2.31
CA MET A 1 30.52 -21.96 3.15
C MET A 1 29.17 -22.20 3.78
N LYS A 2 28.99 -21.98 5.09
CA LYS A 2 27.66 -22.07 5.70
C LYS A 2 26.79 -20.95 5.14
N LYS A 3 25.60 -21.28 4.63
CA LYS A 3 24.62 -20.29 4.16
C LYS A 3 24.24 -19.39 5.34
N GLN A 4 24.37 -18.08 5.18
CA GLN A 4 23.93 -17.14 6.22
C GLN A 4 22.42 -17.27 6.41
N PRO A 5 21.92 -17.27 7.67
CA PRO A 5 20.49 -17.28 7.92
C PRO A 5 19.86 -15.98 7.41
N ILE A 6 18.62 -16.09 6.93
CA ILE A 6 17.82 -14.96 6.46
C ILE A 6 16.86 -14.57 7.58
N LEU A 7 16.86 -13.29 7.94
CA LEU A 7 15.87 -12.66 8.81
C LEU A 7 14.91 -11.85 7.94
N ALA A 8 13.68 -12.34 7.77
CA ALA A 8 12.63 -11.58 7.11
C ALA A 8 11.93 -10.67 8.13
N ILE A 9 11.86 -9.37 7.84
CA ILE A 9 11.04 -8.42 8.60
C ILE A 9 9.87 -8.00 7.73
N CYS A 10 8.66 -8.28 8.21
CA CYS A 10 7.42 -7.95 7.52
C CYS A 10 6.77 -6.74 8.20
N TYR A 11 6.46 -5.71 7.41
CA TYR A 11 5.83 -4.48 7.89
C TYR A 11 4.40 -4.38 7.35
N ASP A 12 3.52 -3.81 8.16
CA ASP A 12 2.38 -3.07 7.59
C ASP A 12 2.87 -1.72 7.06
N PHE A 13 2.02 -0.97 6.36
CA PHE A 13 2.40 0.30 5.76
C PHE A 13 1.70 1.50 6.40
N ASP A 14 0.39 1.62 6.19
CA ASP A 14 -0.42 2.70 6.79
C ASP A 14 -0.38 2.58 8.32
N LYS A 15 -0.24 3.73 8.99
CA LYS A 15 -0.11 3.85 10.45
C LYS A 15 1.07 3.05 11.05
N THR A 16 2.04 2.64 10.22
CA THR A 16 3.25 1.91 10.63
C THR A 16 4.51 2.55 10.06
N LEU A 17 4.62 2.64 8.74
CA LEU A 17 5.70 3.35 8.03
C LEU A 17 5.27 4.76 7.62
N SER A 18 3.98 4.94 7.35
CA SER A 18 3.33 6.24 7.11
C SER A 18 2.39 6.59 8.27
N PRO A 19 2.23 7.87 8.66
CA PRO A 19 1.37 8.25 9.78
C PRO A 19 -0.13 8.22 9.45
N GLU A 20 -0.49 8.32 8.18
CA GLU A 20 -1.87 8.41 7.70
C GLU A 20 -2.17 7.29 6.71
N ASP A 21 -3.45 7.11 6.37
CA ASP A 21 -3.85 6.21 5.29
C ASP A 21 -3.33 6.80 3.96
N MET A 22 -2.62 6.02 3.14
CA MET A 22 -1.98 6.52 1.92
C MET A 22 -2.94 7.21 0.96
N GLN A 23 -4.19 6.77 0.88
CA GLN A 23 -5.23 7.37 0.03
C GLN A 23 -5.57 8.80 0.45
N ALA A 24 -5.42 9.12 1.74
CA ALA A 24 -5.66 10.45 2.29
C ALA A 24 -4.53 11.45 2.00
N GLN A 25 -3.41 11.01 1.43
CA GLN A 25 -2.19 11.80 1.23
C GLN A 25 -2.01 12.25 -0.23
N GLY A 26 -3.11 12.58 -0.91
CA GLY A 26 -3.09 13.17 -2.25
C GLY A 26 -4.19 12.65 -3.16
N TYR A 27 -4.50 11.35 -3.11
CA TYR A 27 -5.49 10.75 -3.99
C TYR A 27 -6.89 11.33 -3.73
N ILE A 28 -7.38 11.25 -2.48
CA ILE A 28 -8.75 11.69 -2.13
C ILE A 28 -8.94 13.18 -2.45
N GLN A 29 -7.91 14.01 -2.25
CA GLN A 29 -7.95 15.42 -2.62
C GLN A 29 -7.99 15.63 -4.14
N SER A 30 -7.34 14.77 -4.92
CA SER A 30 -7.32 14.89 -6.39
C SER A 30 -8.69 14.64 -7.04
N ILE A 31 -9.57 13.90 -6.37
CA ILE A 31 -10.97 13.69 -6.77
C ILE A 31 -11.93 14.68 -6.11
N GLU A 32 -11.39 15.74 -5.47
CA GLU A 32 -12.14 16.81 -4.80
C GLU A 32 -13.08 16.27 -3.71
N TYR A 33 -12.58 15.35 -2.87
CA TYR A 33 -13.31 14.83 -1.71
C TYR A 33 -12.64 15.26 -0.41
N GLU A 34 -13.47 15.41 0.63
CA GLU A 34 -13.00 15.44 2.01
C GLU A 34 -12.72 14.01 2.50
N VAL A 35 -11.59 13.83 3.20
CA VAL A 35 -11.13 12.51 3.67
C VAL A 35 -12.16 11.85 4.58
N ALA A 36 -12.75 12.61 5.51
CA ALA A 36 -13.75 12.09 6.43
C ALA A 36 -15.03 11.61 5.70
N ASP A 37 -15.48 12.37 4.70
CA ASP A 37 -16.67 12.04 3.93
C ASP A 37 -16.43 10.84 3.02
N PHE A 38 -15.24 10.75 2.41
CA PHE A 38 -14.83 9.58 1.64
C PHE A 38 -14.93 8.31 2.51
N TRP A 39 -14.26 8.27 3.66
CA TRP A 39 -14.30 7.08 4.50
C TRP A 39 -15.69 6.76 5.04
N LYS A 40 -16.49 7.79 5.38
CA LYS A 40 -17.88 7.60 5.80
C LYS A 40 -18.73 6.96 4.71
N GLU A 41 -18.61 7.44 3.46
CA GLU A 41 -19.36 6.91 2.32
C GLU A 41 -18.91 5.49 1.95
N SER A 42 -17.59 5.24 1.93
CA SER A 42 -17.04 3.90 1.68
C SER A 42 -17.49 2.88 2.74
N ASN A 43 -17.44 3.26 4.02
CA ASN A 43 -17.84 2.37 5.11
C ASN A 43 -19.35 2.10 5.08
N LYS A 44 -20.16 3.11 4.73
CA LYS A 44 -21.59 2.93 4.53
C LYS A 44 -21.87 2.01 3.33
N LEU A 45 -21.20 2.22 2.20
CA LEU A 45 -21.31 1.36 1.03
C LEU A 45 -21.00 -0.10 1.38
N ALA A 46 -19.93 -0.33 2.16
CA ALA A 46 -19.56 -1.66 2.62
C ALA A 46 -20.66 -2.30 3.48
N SER A 47 -21.16 -1.57 4.49
CA SER A 47 -22.18 -2.06 5.40
C SER A 47 -23.54 -2.29 4.71
N ASP A 48 -23.93 -1.43 3.78
CA ASP A 48 -25.24 -1.52 3.11
C ASP A 48 -25.29 -2.68 2.09
N ASN A 49 -24.14 -3.21 1.67
CA ASN A 49 -24.02 -4.19 0.57
C ASN A 49 -23.16 -5.42 0.94
N ASP A 50 -22.91 -5.66 2.22
CA ASP A 50 -22.10 -6.78 2.72
C ASP A 50 -20.71 -6.90 2.04
N MET A 51 -20.08 -5.77 1.72
CA MET A 51 -18.75 -5.75 1.10
C MET A 51 -17.63 -5.79 2.15
N ASP A 52 -16.49 -6.37 1.78
CA ASP A 52 -15.23 -6.10 2.46
C ASP A 52 -14.93 -4.58 2.37
N GLN A 53 -14.50 -3.97 3.47
CA GLN A 53 -14.23 -2.52 3.52
C GLN A 53 -13.16 -2.09 2.50
N ASN A 54 -12.18 -2.96 2.21
CA ASN A 54 -11.16 -2.68 1.21
C ASN A 54 -11.75 -2.71 -0.21
N LEU A 55 -12.62 -3.68 -0.50
CA LEU A 55 -13.35 -3.71 -1.77
C LEU A 55 -14.19 -2.45 -1.97
N ALA A 56 -14.88 -2.00 -0.92
CA ALA A 56 -15.71 -0.81 -0.98
C ALA A 56 -14.90 0.46 -1.27
N TYR A 57 -13.79 0.70 -0.56
CA TYR A 57 -13.00 1.90 -0.83
C TYR A 57 -12.34 1.81 -2.22
N MET A 58 -11.84 0.64 -2.63
CA MET A 58 -11.21 0.47 -3.94
C MET A 58 -12.19 0.71 -5.07
N TYR A 59 -13.43 0.20 -4.93
CA TYR A 59 -14.52 0.50 -5.84
C TYR A 59 -14.79 2.00 -5.90
N MET A 60 -14.92 2.65 -4.75
CA MET A 60 -15.26 4.05 -4.67
C MET A 60 -14.14 4.96 -5.19
N MET A 61 -12.87 4.61 -4.98
CA MET A 61 -11.74 5.28 -5.63
C MET A 61 -11.96 5.30 -7.14
N ARG A 62 -12.12 4.11 -7.76
CA ARG A 62 -12.35 4.01 -9.19
C ARG A 62 -13.57 4.81 -9.64
N ASP A 63 -14.70 4.65 -8.97
CA ASP A 63 -15.95 5.28 -9.41
C ASP A 63 -15.87 6.82 -9.33
N LYS A 64 -15.37 7.36 -8.23
CA LYS A 64 -15.27 8.81 -8.00
C LYS A 64 -14.16 9.48 -8.81
N SER A 65 -13.20 8.72 -9.34
CA SER A 65 -12.19 9.24 -10.27
C SER A 65 -12.76 9.64 -11.65
N ARG A 66 -13.88 9.04 -12.05
CA ARG A 66 -14.44 9.17 -13.40
C ARG A 66 -14.76 10.63 -13.74
N GLY A 67 -14.18 11.11 -14.84
CA GLY A 67 -14.36 12.50 -15.30
C GLY A 67 -13.59 13.53 -14.49
N LYS A 68 -12.80 13.12 -13.48
CA LYS A 68 -11.99 14.01 -12.63
C LYS A 68 -10.50 13.79 -12.83
N VAL A 69 -10.05 12.54 -12.68
CA VAL A 69 -8.63 12.17 -12.77
C VAL A 69 -8.47 10.85 -13.52
N LEU A 70 -7.33 10.67 -14.17
CA LEU A 70 -6.98 9.37 -14.76
C LEU A 70 -6.72 8.37 -13.64
N PHE A 71 -7.48 7.28 -13.61
CA PHE A 71 -7.30 6.22 -12.60
C PHE A 71 -6.46 5.08 -13.17
N THR A 72 -5.17 5.36 -13.33
CA THR A 72 -4.21 4.45 -13.95
C THR A 72 -3.18 3.93 -12.96
N LYS A 73 -2.45 2.88 -13.34
CA LYS A 73 -1.33 2.38 -12.54
C LYS A 73 -0.31 3.48 -12.25
N GLU A 74 -0.01 4.30 -13.25
CA GLU A 74 0.99 5.36 -13.15
C GLU A 74 0.51 6.50 -12.25
N THR A 75 -0.76 6.91 -12.36
CA THR A 75 -1.31 7.93 -11.46
C THR A 75 -1.29 7.48 -10.00
N LEU A 76 -1.65 6.23 -9.71
CA LEU A 76 -1.57 5.67 -8.36
C LEU A 76 -0.13 5.63 -7.84
N ARG A 77 0.86 5.31 -8.67
CA ARG A 77 2.28 5.39 -8.31
C ARG A 77 2.71 6.83 -8.01
N GLN A 78 2.28 7.79 -8.82
CA GLN A 78 2.58 9.21 -8.61
C GLN A 78 1.98 9.75 -7.31
N ASP A 79 0.75 9.33 -6.97
CA ASP A 79 0.14 9.65 -5.69
C ASP A 79 0.90 8.99 -4.52
N GLY A 80 1.38 7.77 -4.72
CA GLY A 80 2.31 7.10 -3.81
C GLY A 80 3.57 7.91 -3.48
N GLY A 81 4.12 8.63 -4.48
CA GLY A 81 5.28 9.51 -4.29
C GLY A 81 5.03 10.71 -3.39
N LYS A 82 3.77 11.04 -3.06
CA LYS A 82 3.39 12.13 -2.16
C LYS A 82 3.22 11.67 -0.71
N VAL A 83 3.19 10.36 -0.48
CA VAL A 83 2.98 9.77 0.84
C VAL A 83 4.14 10.13 1.76
N ARG A 84 3.81 10.69 2.93
CA ARG A 84 4.76 11.03 3.97
C ARG A 84 5.06 9.81 4.82
N LEU A 85 6.31 9.65 5.22
CA LEU A 85 6.74 8.58 6.11
C LEU A 85 7.01 9.13 7.51
N PHE A 86 6.95 8.28 8.53
CA PHE A 86 7.37 8.66 9.87
C PHE A 86 8.85 9.10 9.88
N PRO A 87 9.22 10.10 10.71
CA PRO A 87 10.60 10.51 10.86
C PRO A 87 11.53 9.33 11.18
N GLY A 88 12.60 9.17 10.38
CA GLY A 88 13.60 8.12 10.56
C GLY A 88 13.37 6.83 9.75
N VAL A 89 12.22 6.68 9.06
CA VAL A 89 11.94 5.53 8.19
C VAL A 89 12.86 5.51 6.96
N SER A 90 13.16 6.66 6.37
CA SER A 90 14.02 6.76 5.17
C SER A 90 15.43 6.17 5.34
N THR A 91 15.90 6.07 6.59
CA THR A 91 17.23 5.53 6.94
C THR A 91 17.14 4.26 7.79
N TRP A 92 15.92 3.76 8.04
CA TRP A 92 15.69 2.57 8.87
C TRP A 92 16.28 1.31 8.24
N PHE A 93 16.05 1.10 6.95
CA PHE A 93 16.43 -0.11 6.23
C PHE A 93 17.94 -0.31 6.23
N ASP A 94 18.71 0.73 5.89
CA ASP A 94 20.17 0.71 5.93
C ASP A 94 20.72 0.37 7.32
N ARG A 95 20.18 1.00 8.38
CA ARG A 95 20.62 0.73 9.77
C ARG A 95 20.39 -0.73 10.15
N ILE A 96 19.24 -1.29 9.80
CA ILE A 96 18.91 -2.68 10.15
C ILE A 96 19.71 -3.67 9.30
N ASN A 97 19.92 -3.37 8.02
CA ASN A 97 20.79 -4.16 7.14
C ASN A 97 22.23 -4.21 7.65
N GLU A 98 22.79 -3.06 8.04
CA GLU A 98 24.13 -2.97 8.62
C GLU A 98 24.22 -3.75 9.94
N TYR A 99 23.22 -3.61 10.80
CA TYR A 99 23.15 -4.37 12.05
C TYR A 99 23.10 -5.88 11.79
N GLY A 100 22.25 -6.34 10.87
CA GLY A 100 22.16 -7.76 10.50
C GLY A 100 23.47 -8.30 9.96
N LYS A 101 24.13 -7.54 9.08
CA LYS A 101 25.46 -7.87 8.54
C LYS A 101 26.49 -8.04 9.65
N SER A 102 26.49 -7.17 10.67
CA SER A 102 27.38 -7.26 11.84
C SER A 102 27.16 -8.54 12.67
N LYS A 103 25.96 -9.14 12.58
CA LYS A 103 25.58 -10.39 13.25
C LYS A 103 25.69 -11.62 12.33
N GLY A 104 26.16 -11.45 11.10
CA GLY A 104 26.29 -12.52 10.12
C GLY A 104 24.94 -13.03 9.58
N VAL A 105 23.89 -12.21 9.62
CA VAL A 105 22.56 -12.53 9.07
C VAL A 105 22.26 -11.65 7.85
N ILE A 106 21.48 -12.17 6.90
CA ILE A 106 20.95 -11.40 5.77
C ILE A 106 19.56 -10.91 6.17
N VAL A 107 19.35 -9.60 6.20
CA VAL A 107 18.03 -9.02 6.45
C VAL A 107 17.30 -8.83 5.14
N GLU A 108 16.03 -9.20 5.12
CA GLU A 108 15.14 -8.97 3.99
C GLU A 108 13.87 -8.26 4.48
N HIS A 109 13.47 -7.21 3.78
CA HIS A 109 12.32 -6.38 4.14
C HIS A 109 11.12 -6.68 3.23
N TYR A 110 9.94 -6.82 3.83
CA TYR A 110 8.71 -7.17 3.13
C TYR A 110 7.55 -6.30 3.57
N ILE A 111 6.63 -5.99 2.67
CA ILE A 111 5.35 -5.36 3.02
C ILE A 111 4.23 -6.40 2.99
N ILE A 112 3.36 -6.36 3.99
CA ILE A 112 2.06 -7.02 4.02
C ILE A 112 1.02 -5.99 4.47
N SER A 113 0.35 -5.34 3.51
CA SER A 113 -0.54 -4.21 3.78
C SER A 113 -1.89 -4.34 3.11
N SER A 114 -2.93 -3.78 3.74
CA SER A 114 -4.27 -3.65 3.13
C SER A 114 -4.38 -2.45 2.18
N GLY A 115 -3.39 -1.54 2.20
CA GLY A 115 -3.28 -0.43 1.27
C GLY A 115 -2.98 -0.87 -0.16
N LEU A 116 -2.80 0.11 -1.05
CA LEU A 116 -2.58 -0.13 -2.48
C LEU A 116 -1.12 -0.36 -2.82
N LYS A 117 -0.83 -1.48 -3.47
CA LYS A 117 0.50 -1.87 -3.93
C LYS A 117 1.14 -0.78 -4.79
N GLU A 118 0.40 -0.23 -5.74
CA GLU A 118 0.91 0.77 -6.68
C GLU A 118 1.31 2.07 -5.98
N MET A 119 0.55 2.48 -4.96
CA MET A 119 0.92 3.65 -4.14
C MET A 119 2.18 3.35 -3.32
N ILE A 120 2.28 2.17 -2.69
CA ILE A 120 3.50 1.78 -1.96
C ILE A 120 4.72 1.74 -2.89
N GLU A 121 4.56 1.20 -4.09
CA GLU A 121 5.62 1.15 -5.12
C GLU A 121 6.06 2.54 -5.62
N GLY A 122 5.24 3.56 -5.40
CA GLY A 122 5.56 4.96 -5.69
C GLY A 122 6.40 5.66 -4.62
N THR A 123 6.50 5.08 -3.42
CA THR A 123 7.19 5.71 -2.27
C THR A 123 8.71 5.65 -2.41
N GLU A 124 9.43 6.55 -1.72
CA GLU A 124 10.90 6.57 -1.75
C GLU A 124 11.55 5.29 -1.18
N VAL A 125 10.84 4.59 -0.31
CA VAL A 125 11.28 3.35 0.36
C VAL A 125 10.86 2.08 -0.39
N ALA A 126 10.12 2.20 -1.50
CA ALA A 126 9.65 1.03 -2.28
C ALA A 126 10.79 0.07 -2.66
N LYS A 127 11.95 0.65 -3.00
CA LYS A 127 13.17 -0.05 -3.41
C LYS A 127 13.80 -0.91 -2.31
N GLU A 128 13.46 -0.65 -1.05
CA GLU A 128 14.01 -1.37 0.11
C GLU A 128 13.33 -2.73 0.31
N PHE A 129 12.13 -2.91 -0.26
CA PHE A 129 11.35 -4.12 -0.08
C PHE A 129 11.69 -5.17 -1.13
N LYS A 130 12.01 -6.37 -0.66
CA LYS A 130 12.20 -7.53 -1.53
C LYS A 130 10.89 -7.96 -2.20
N LYS A 131 9.76 -7.80 -1.50
CA LYS A 131 8.43 -8.01 -2.08
C LYS A 131 7.37 -7.22 -1.33
N ILE A 132 6.38 -6.75 -2.07
CA ILE A 132 5.21 -6.03 -1.58
C ILE A 132 3.97 -6.89 -1.81
N TYR A 133 3.35 -7.35 -0.72
CA TYR A 133 2.05 -7.99 -0.69
C TYR A 133 1.02 -6.95 -0.24
N ALA A 134 0.20 -6.50 -1.17
CA ALA A 134 -0.79 -5.46 -0.92
C ALA A 134 -1.98 -5.58 -1.88
N SER A 135 -3.06 -4.85 -1.58
CA SER A 135 -4.22 -4.77 -2.46
C SER A 135 -3.82 -4.12 -3.78
N SER A 136 -4.38 -4.57 -4.90
CA SER A 136 -4.02 -4.06 -6.24
C SER A 136 -5.20 -4.14 -7.21
N PHE A 137 -5.13 -3.37 -8.29
CA PHE A 137 -6.12 -3.42 -9.36
C PHE A 137 -5.66 -4.30 -10.53
N TYR A 138 -6.64 -4.84 -11.24
CA TYR A 138 -6.49 -5.29 -12.61
C TYR A 138 -6.52 -4.06 -13.51
N TYR A 139 -5.58 -3.99 -14.44
CA TYR A 139 -5.43 -2.90 -15.40
C TYR A 139 -5.74 -3.40 -16.81
N ASN A 140 -6.48 -2.61 -17.59
CA ASN A 140 -6.72 -2.90 -19.01
C ASN A 140 -5.50 -2.55 -19.88
N ASP A 141 -5.59 -2.78 -21.19
CA ASP A 141 -4.52 -2.50 -22.15
C ASP A 141 -4.13 -1.01 -22.24
N ALA A 142 -5.02 -0.11 -21.81
CA ALA A 142 -4.75 1.33 -21.72
C ALA A 142 -4.11 1.73 -20.37
N GLY A 143 -3.90 0.78 -19.45
CA GLY A 143 -3.32 1.03 -18.14
C GLY A 143 -4.30 1.57 -17.09
N GLU A 144 -5.60 1.55 -17.36
CA GLU A 144 -6.65 2.00 -16.45
C GLU A 144 -7.03 0.91 -15.44
N ALA A 145 -7.19 1.27 -14.17
CA ALA A 145 -7.65 0.37 -13.13
C ALA A 145 -9.15 0.05 -13.31
N VAL A 146 -9.45 -1.22 -13.53
CA VAL A 146 -10.81 -1.70 -13.84
C VAL A 146 -11.48 -2.32 -12.63
N TRP A 147 -10.78 -3.16 -11.89
CA TRP A 147 -11.35 -3.99 -10.82
C TRP A 147 -10.30 -4.37 -9.78
N PRO A 148 -10.62 -4.52 -8.48
CA PRO A 148 -9.68 -5.08 -7.50
C PRO A 148 -9.21 -6.49 -7.93
N ALA A 149 -7.94 -6.63 -8.29
CA ALA A 149 -7.34 -7.92 -8.66
C ALA A 149 -6.95 -8.75 -7.42
N GLN A 150 -6.48 -8.06 -6.40
CA GLN A 150 -6.09 -8.66 -5.13
C GLN A 150 -6.53 -7.74 -4.00
N VAL A 151 -7.09 -8.33 -2.96
CA VAL A 151 -7.43 -7.62 -1.72
C VAL A 151 -6.74 -8.31 -0.56
N VAL A 152 -5.95 -7.52 0.16
CA VAL A 152 -5.35 -7.91 1.43
C VAL A 152 -6.15 -7.24 2.54
N ASN A 153 -6.65 -8.03 3.48
CA ASN A 153 -7.38 -7.54 4.65
C ASN A 153 -6.75 -8.09 5.92
N TYR A 154 -7.16 -7.56 7.08
CA TYR A 154 -6.57 -7.91 8.37
C TYR A 154 -6.54 -9.43 8.64
N THR A 155 -7.55 -10.16 8.17
CA THR A 155 -7.67 -11.60 8.38
C THR A 155 -6.73 -12.40 7.47
N ASN A 156 -6.50 -11.96 6.23
CA ASN A 156 -5.72 -12.71 5.26
C ASN A 156 -4.22 -12.32 5.20
N LYS A 157 -3.78 -11.24 5.88
CA LYS A 157 -2.36 -10.82 5.92
C LYS A 157 -1.40 -11.98 6.27
N THR A 158 -1.79 -12.86 7.19
CA THR A 158 -0.95 -13.99 7.61
C THR A 158 -0.74 -15.04 6.52
N GLN A 159 -1.62 -15.12 5.51
CA GLN A 159 -1.47 -16.05 4.38
C GLN A 159 -0.24 -15.73 3.54
N PHE A 160 0.27 -14.50 3.59
CA PHE A 160 1.46 -14.08 2.84
C PHE A 160 2.78 -14.41 3.56
N LEU A 161 2.72 -14.96 4.77
CA LEU A 161 3.88 -15.42 5.54
C LEU A 161 4.26 -16.88 5.25
N PHE A 162 3.39 -17.64 4.58
CA PHE A 162 3.54 -19.07 4.31
C PHE A 162 3.46 -19.36 2.81
#